data_AF-A0AAD9S4F6-F1
#
_entry.id   AF-A0AAD9S4F6-F1
#
_cell.length_a   1.000
_cell.length_b   1.000
_cell.length_c   1.000
_cell.angle_alpha   90.00
_cell.angle_beta   90.00
_cell.angle_gamma   90.00
#
_symmetry.space_group_name_H-M   'P 1'
#
loop_
_entity.id
_entity.type
_entity.pdbx_description
1 polymer ?
#
loop_
_entity_poly.entity_id
_entity_poly.type
_entity_poly.pdbx_seq_one_letter_code
_entity_poly.pdbx_strand_id
1 'polypeptide(L)'
;MDQHQISPGSTDAVTSHLQPDDGEAPDDPASQLPVASQHATLKYSLLGPSLTKAGQDAVDQKKVSEIIYSASKGSKYFNREEERDKILTVKIDRIIDKKHQLEKLDLSRELRKADTLIAELELTRNLSQYIVHLDCDAFYAAVEQLDRPELKDLPFAVGAGVLTTCNYVARQYGCRSGMAGFVAKRLCPDLIFLPLNFDKYTAKANEVRQVIAEYDPRFESASIDEAYLNVTEYCKDHDVSPEDAVAQMRRQVHLRTSITVSAGIAANAKLAKICSNVNKPNGQFVLPNDRVAIMAFMRDLPCRKVNGIGRVWERELKAIGIQTCGDIYGQRQFLTQLFGEKAFEFLLGCHLGIGRTDVQPAEEYERKSVGTESTFHDMSDPKQLREKLRWTSQELEKE
;
A
#
# COMPACT_ATOMS: atom_id res chain seq x y z
N MET A 1 78.73 56.91 28.19
CA MET A 1 77.66 55.97 27.84
C MET A 1 76.60 56.78 27.09
N ASP A 2 77.00 57.46 26.02
CA ASP A 2 77.16 56.92 24.66
C ASP A 2 75.79 56.68 24.01
N GLN A 3 75.48 57.12 22.80
CA GLN A 3 76.01 58.04 21.80
C GLN A 3 74.84 58.17 20.79
N HIS A 4 74.51 59.36 20.26
CA HIS A 4 74.56 59.67 18.81
C HIS A 4 73.80 58.68 17.88
N GLN A 5 72.98 59.06 16.88
CA GLN A 5 72.73 60.29 16.13
C GLN A 5 71.78 59.92 14.96
N ILE A 6 71.12 60.92 14.35
CA ILE A 6 70.77 61.06 12.91
C ILE A 6 69.48 60.40 12.34
N SER A 7 68.70 61.27 11.68
CA SER A 7 67.50 61.19 10.80
C SER A 7 67.74 60.43 9.46
N PRO A 8 67.01 60.64 8.32
CA PRO A 8 65.62 61.09 7.98
C PRO A 8 64.94 60.22 6.86
N GLY A 9 63.69 60.56 6.45
CA GLY A 9 63.07 60.19 5.14
C GLY A 9 62.65 58.71 5.00
N SER A 10 61.74 58.26 4.13
CA SER A 10 61.04 58.81 2.97
C SER A 10 59.82 57.91 2.68
N THR A 11 58.92 58.41 1.84
CA THR A 11 57.89 57.72 1.04
C THR A 11 58.19 56.27 0.67
N ASP A 12 57.20 55.38 0.74
CA ASP A 12 56.71 54.67 -0.45
C ASP A 12 55.47 53.79 -0.19
N ALA A 13 54.71 53.66 -1.29
CA ALA A 13 53.46 52.97 -1.45
C ALA A 13 53.51 51.48 -1.08
N VAL A 14 52.42 50.99 -0.47
CA VAL A 14 52.11 49.56 -0.42
C VAL A 14 50.94 49.29 -1.36
N THR A 15 51.27 48.53 -2.38
CA THR A 15 50.41 47.85 -3.35
C THR A 15 49.62 46.69 -2.72
N SER A 16 48.52 46.32 -3.39
CA SER A 16 47.82 45.03 -3.35
C SER A 16 46.95 44.76 -2.09
N HIS A 17 45.73 44.22 -2.14
CA HIS A 17 45.13 43.26 -3.06
C HIS A 17 43.61 43.46 -3.08
N LEU A 18 43.01 43.38 -4.28
CA LEU A 18 41.58 43.14 -4.46
C LEU A 18 41.23 41.75 -3.89
N GLN A 19 40.30 41.70 -2.94
CA GLN A 19 39.59 40.48 -2.55
C GLN A 19 38.31 40.34 -3.41
N PRO A 20 37.93 39.13 -3.85
CA PRO A 20 36.67 38.90 -4.53
C PRO A 20 35.50 39.00 -3.55
N ASP A 21 34.45 39.65 -4.05
CA ASP A 21 33.11 39.74 -3.47
C ASP A 21 32.46 38.34 -3.54
N ASP A 22 32.33 37.66 -2.40
CA ASP A 22 31.58 36.40 -2.29
C ASP A 22 30.08 36.74 -2.35
N GLY A 23 29.59 36.92 -3.57
CA GLY A 23 28.17 37.06 -3.85
C GLY A 23 27.42 35.80 -3.44
N GLU A 24 26.49 35.97 -2.50
CA GLU A 24 25.45 34.99 -2.17
C GLU A 24 24.76 34.54 -3.47
N ALA A 25 24.81 33.23 -3.72
CA ALA A 25 24.05 32.62 -4.80
C ALA A 25 22.55 32.85 -4.57
N PRO A 26 21.79 33.23 -5.61
CA PRO A 26 20.37 33.51 -5.45
C PRO A 26 19.61 32.24 -5.06
N ASP A 27 18.84 32.33 -3.99
CA ASP A 27 17.90 31.31 -3.52
C ASP A 27 17.01 30.82 -4.66
N ASP A 28 17.02 29.50 -4.89
CA ASP A 28 16.16 28.82 -5.86
C ASP A 28 14.68 28.93 -5.39
N PRO A 29 13.80 29.61 -6.14
CA PRO A 29 12.39 29.81 -5.77
C PRO A 29 11.58 28.51 -5.70
N ALA A 30 12.13 27.38 -6.16
CA ALA A 30 11.45 26.08 -6.16
C ALA A 30 11.51 25.33 -4.81
N SER A 31 12.17 25.87 -3.78
CA SER A 31 12.55 25.09 -2.58
C SER A 31 11.64 25.22 -1.35
N GLN A 32 10.61 26.08 -1.34
CA GLN A 32 9.84 26.34 -0.11
C GLN A 32 8.34 26.13 -0.28
N LEU A 33 7.92 24.86 -0.23
CA LEU A 33 6.59 24.54 0.27
C LEU A 33 6.46 25.10 1.71
N PRO A 34 5.32 25.72 2.07
CA PRO A 34 5.13 26.24 3.42
C PRO A 34 5.40 25.14 4.45
N VAL A 35 6.16 25.44 5.51
CA VAL A 35 6.57 24.46 6.54
C VAL A 35 5.38 23.66 7.10
N ALA A 36 4.20 24.29 7.18
CA ALA A 36 2.95 23.64 7.58
C ALA A 36 2.50 22.51 6.62
N SER A 37 2.71 22.64 5.30
CA SER A 37 2.37 21.60 4.33
C SER A 37 3.39 20.45 4.31
N GLN A 38 4.68 20.73 4.56
CA GLN A 38 5.72 19.71 4.68
C GLN A 38 5.47 18.78 5.89
N HIS A 39 5.05 19.33 7.02
CA HIS A 39 4.69 18.52 8.18
C HIS A 39 3.46 17.66 7.92
N ALA A 40 2.50 18.12 7.11
CA ALA A 40 1.29 17.37 6.80
C ALA A 40 1.56 16.14 5.91
N THR A 41 2.40 16.27 4.87
CA THR A 41 2.74 15.16 3.96
C THR A 41 3.56 14.09 4.66
N LEU A 42 4.55 14.49 5.45
CA LEU A 42 5.35 13.56 6.26
C LEU A 42 4.49 12.82 7.28
N LYS A 43 3.60 13.53 7.99
CA LYS A 43 2.65 12.92 8.93
C LYS A 43 1.77 11.87 8.25
N TYR A 44 1.31 12.13 7.03
CA TYR A 44 0.58 11.14 6.24
C TYR A 44 1.45 9.94 5.84
N SER A 45 2.69 10.16 5.42
CA SER A 45 3.62 9.07 5.08
C SER A 45 3.86 8.12 6.26
N LEU A 46 4.08 8.70 7.45
CA LEU A 46 4.33 7.97 8.70
C LEU A 46 3.14 7.13 9.18
N LEU A 47 1.91 7.40 8.72
CA LEU A 47 0.74 6.56 9.03
C LEU A 47 0.88 5.12 8.52
N GLY A 48 1.77 4.90 7.54
CA GLY A 48 2.08 3.58 7.00
C GLY A 48 1.14 3.15 5.86
N PRO A 49 1.45 2.02 5.20
CA PRO A 49 0.68 1.53 4.05
C PRO A 49 -0.70 0.96 4.45
N SER A 50 -0.90 0.60 5.71
CA SER A 50 -2.10 -0.08 6.22
C SER A 50 -3.17 0.86 6.77
N LEU A 51 -3.10 2.15 6.47
CA LEU A 51 -4.04 3.17 6.98
C LEU A 51 -5.51 2.83 6.66
N THR A 52 -5.77 2.27 5.49
CA THR A 52 -7.13 1.99 5.00
C THR A 52 -7.67 0.61 5.39
N LYS A 53 -7.06 -0.06 6.37
CA LYS A 53 -7.51 -1.39 6.86
C LYS A 53 -8.86 -1.25 7.56
N ALA A 54 -9.78 -2.17 7.26
CA ALA A 54 -11.13 -2.22 7.82
C ALA A 54 -11.14 -2.26 9.36
N GLY A 55 -12.18 -1.68 9.97
CA GLY A 55 -12.34 -1.60 11.42
C GLY A 55 -11.64 -0.38 12.05
N GLN A 56 -11.33 0.65 11.24
CA GLN A 56 -10.72 1.90 11.70
C GLN A 56 -11.54 3.15 11.36
N ASP A 57 -12.78 2.98 10.88
CA ASP A 57 -13.58 4.08 10.33
C ASP A 57 -13.97 5.14 11.39
N ALA A 58 -14.09 4.73 12.65
CA ALA A 58 -14.38 5.61 13.78
C ALA A 58 -13.12 6.19 14.47
N VAL A 59 -11.92 5.84 14.01
CA VAL A 59 -10.66 6.23 14.66
C VAL A 59 -10.30 7.66 14.30
N ASP A 60 -9.96 8.48 15.29
CA ASP A 60 -9.40 9.82 15.07
C ASP A 60 -7.99 9.72 14.45
N GLN A 61 -7.94 9.78 13.12
CA GLN A 61 -6.69 9.68 12.36
C GLN A 61 -5.74 10.84 12.63
N LYS A 62 -6.23 12.02 13.05
CA LYS A 62 -5.36 13.14 13.40
C LYS A 62 -4.60 12.82 14.69
N LYS A 63 -5.31 12.37 15.72
CA LYS A 63 -4.71 11.94 17.00
C LYS A 63 -3.71 10.81 16.79
N VAL A 64 -4.06 9.79 16.00
CA VAL A 64 -3.16 8.68 15.67
C VAL A 64 -1.90 9.20 14.95
N SER A 65 -2.06 10.11 13.98
CA SER A 65 -0.93 10.70 13.26
C SER A 65 0.03 11.45 14.19
N GLU A 66 -0.49 12.26 15.14
CA GLU A 66 0.35 12.98 16.11
C GLU A 66 1.12 12.02 17.04
N ILE A 67 0.47 10.95 17.50
CA ILE A 67 1.13 9.95 18.35
C ILE A 67 2.24 9.24 17.58
N ILE A 68 2.00 8.85 16.33
CA ILE A 68 3.02 8.19 15.50
C ILE A 68 4.18 9.14 15.22
N TYR A 69 3.88 10.39 14.87
CA TYR A 69 4.87 11.43 14.61
C TYR A 69 5.75 11.65 15.84
N SER A 70 5.14 11.90 17.00
CA SER A 70 5.85 12.15 18.26
C SER A 70 6.67 10.94 18.71
N ALA A 71 6.14 9.72 18.59
CA ALA A 71 6.86 8.49 18.92
C ALA A 71 8.05 8.21 17.99
N SER A 72 7.99 8.70 16.75
CA SER A 72 9.03 8.43 15.74
C SER A 72 10.09 9.52 15.66
N LYS A 73 9.76 10.76 16.05
CA LYS A 73 10.60 11.95 15.89
C LYS A 73 12.01 11.74 16.46
N GLY A 74 13.02 12.07 15.67
CA GLY A 74 14.44 11.96 16.04
C GLY A 74 15.06 10.58 15.84
N SER A 75 14.29 9.56 15.44
CA SER A 75 14.84 8.25 15.08
C SER A 75 15.50 8.25 13.69
N LYS A 76 16.43 7.30 13.45
CA LYS A 76 17.01 7.06 12.12
C LYS A 76 15.92 6.76 11.07
N TYR A 77 14.85 6.07 11.46
CA TYR A 77 13.70 5.78 10.60
C TYR A 77 12.96 7.07 10.21
N PHE A 78 12.67 7.93 11.17
CA PHE A 78 12.00 9.21 10.92
C PHE A 78 12.78 10.10 9.97
N ASN A 79 14.09 10.24 10.19
CA ASN A 79 14.95 11.05 9.32
C ASN A 79 14.95 10.50 7.87
N ARG A 80 14.92 9.18 7.71
CA ARG A 80 14.81 8.53 6.40
C ARG A 80 13.45 8.73 5.74
N GLU A 81 12.36 8.68 6.49
CA GLU A 81 11.02 8.97 5.95
C GLU A 81 10.85 10.44 5.61
N GLU A 82 11.47 11.36 6.36
CA GLU A 82 11.52 12.78 6.01
C GLU A 82 12.25 13.00 4.68
N GLU A 83 13.43 12.39 4.51
CA GLU A 83 14.17 12.48 3.25
C GLU A 83 13.39 11.88 2.08
N ARG A 84 12.73 10.74 2.27
CA ARG A 84 11.86 10.14 1.26
C ARG A 84 10.68 11.04 0.90
N ASP A 85 10.08 11.71 1.87
CA ASP A 85 8.98 12.64 1.62
C ASP A 85 9.47 13.86 0.82
N LYS A 86 10.66 14.39 1.11
CA LYS A 86 11.31 15.45 0.32
C LYS A 86 11.58 15.01 -1.12
N ILE A 87 12.19 13.84 -1.31
CA ILE A 87 12.45 13.28 -2.65
C ILE A 87 11.15 13.10 -3.44
N LEU A 88 10.11 12.55 -2.79
CA LEU A 88 8.80 12.38 -3.43
C LEU A 88 8.17 13.73 -3.80
N THR A 89 8.31 14.72 -2.94
CA THR A 89 7.83 16.08 -3.19
C THR A 89 8.47 16.68 -4.44
N VAL A 90 9.80 16.66 -4.53
CA VAL A 90 10.53 17.13 -5.71
C VAL A 90 10.12 16.36 -6.97
N LYS A 91 9.88 15.05 -6.86
CA LYS A 91 9.36 14.25 -7.98
C LYS A 91 7.97 14.73 -8.43
N ILE A 92 7.08 15.02 -7.47
CA ILE A 92 5.73 15.50 -7.75
C ILE A 92 5.76 16.88 -8.42
N ASP A 93 6.61 17.79 -7.96
CA ASP A 93 6.75 19.13 -8.56
C ASP A 93 7.15 19.00 -10.03
N ARG A 94 8.11 18.12 -10.35
CA ARG A 94 8.47 17.80 -11.75
C ARG A 94 7.32 17.22 -12.57
N ILE A 95 6.45 16.40 -11.96
CA ILE A 95 5.26 15.86 -12.63
C ILE A 95 4.26 16.98 -12.93
N ILE A 96 4.04 17.89 -11.97
CA ILE A 96 3.17 19.06 -12.13
C ILE A 96 3.70 19.97 -13.24
N ASP A 97 4.98 20.31 -13.22
CA ASP A 97 5.60 21.16 -14.24
C ASP A 97 5.49 20.53 -15.63
N LYS A 98 5.76 19.22 -15.73
CA LYS A 98 5.59 18.48 -16.98
C LYS A 98 4.13 18.51 -17.45
N LYS A 99 3.16 18.37 -16.55
CA LYS A 99 1.74 18.49 -16.89
C LYS A 99 1.41 19.89 -17.41
N HIS A 100 1.85 20.95 -16.74
CA HIS A 100 1.64 22.33 -17.19
C HIS A 100 2.25 22.61 -18.58
N GLN A 101 3.38 21.97 -18.91
CA GLN A 101 3.95 22.03 -20.25
C GLN A 101 3.07 21.30 -21.27
N LEU A 102 2.61 20.09 -20.94
CA LEU A 102 1.75 19.28 -21.78
C LEU A 102 0.39 19.96 -22.06
N GLU A 103 -0.18 20.68 -21.09
CA GLU A 103 -1.43 21.44 -21.25
C GLU A 103 -1.35 22.55 -22.32
N LYS A 104 -0.14 22.99 -22.69
CA LYS A 104 0.09 24.00 -23.73
C LYS A 104 0.26 23.39 -25.12
N LEU A 105 0.34 22.07 -25.23
CA LEU A 105 0.57 21.36 -26.49
C LEU A 105 -0.75 20.82 -27.09
N ASP A 106 -0.75 20.62 -28.40
CA ASP A 106 -1.80 19.81 -29.03
C ASP A 106 -1.55 18.32 -28.76
N LEU A 107 -2.37 17.75 -27.88
CA LEU A 107 -2.33 16.34 -27.49
C LEU A 107 -3.45 15.52 -28.16
N SER A 108 -3.95 15.97 -29.31
CA SER A 108 -5.00 15.25 -30.05
C SER A 108 -4.61 13.80 -30.37
N ARG A 109 -3.32 13.51 -30.59
CA ARG A 109 -2.83 12.15 -30.85
C ARG A 109 -2.92 11.28 -29.60
N GLU A 110 -2.45 11.78 -28.46
CA GLU A 110 -2.47 11.10 -27.17
C GLU A 110 -3.90 10.87 -26.70
N LEU A 111 -4.79 11.85 -26.92
CA LEU A 111 -6.22 11.72 -26.64
C LEU A 111 -6.85 10.60 -27.49
N ARG A 112 -6.60 10.59 -28.81
CA ARG A 112 -7.08 9.50 -29.70
C ARG A 112 -6.55 8.15 -29.26
N LYS A 113 -5.27 8.06 -28.89
CA LYS A 113 -4.67 6.82 -28.37
C LYS A 113 -5.41 6.34 -27.11
N ALA A 114 -5.72 7.24 -26.18
CA ALA A 114 -6.49 6.92 -24.99
C ALA A 114 -7.91 6.44 -25.32
N ASP A 115 -8.59 7.12 -26.23
CA ASP A 115 -9.95 6.74 -26.64
C ASP A 115 -9.96 5.39 -27.39
N THR A 116 -8.94 5.12 -28.22
CA THR A 116 -8.74 3.81 -28.86
C THR A 116 -8.55 2.70 -27.82
N LEU A 117 -7.65 2.89 -26.85
CA LEU A 117 -7.42 1.88 -25.81
C LEU A 117 -8.67 1.67 -24.95
N ILE A 118 -9.44 2.73 -24.64
CA ILE A 118 -10.72 2.59 -23.94
C ILE A 118 -11.68 1.71 -24.73
N ALA A 119 -11.81 1.95 -26.04
CA ALA A 119 -12.67 1.15 -26.90
C ALA A 119 -12.20 -0.31 -26.98
N GLU A 120 -10.91 -0.56 -27.13
CA GLU A 120 -10.32 -1.91 -27.13
C GLU A 120 -10.57 -2.64 -25.81
N LEU A 121 -10.33 -1.99 -24.68
CA LEU A 121 -10.59 -2.56 -23.35
C LEU A 121 -12.07 -2.87 -23.16
N GLU A 122 -12.98 -1.97 -23.55
CA GLU A 122 -14.42 -2.21 -23.49
C GLU A 122 -14.86 -3.41 -24.35
N LEU A 123 -14.25 -3.62 -25.53
CA LEU A 123 -14.52 -4.80 -26.37
C LEU A 123 -14.11 -6.11 -25.69
N THR A 124 -13.13 -6.07 -24.79
CA THR A 124 -12.69 -7.24 -24.00
C THR A 124 -13.50 -7.46 -22.72
N ARG A 125 -14.48 -6.59 -22.41
CA ARG A 125 -15.25 -6.68 -21.17
C ARG A 125 -16.05 -7.98 -21.12
N ASN A 126 -15.70 -8.86 -20.18
CA ASN A 126 -16.46 -10.06 -19.87
C ASN A 126 -17.25 -9.87 -18.57
N LEU A 127 -18.58 -9.98 -18.65
CA LEU A 127 -19.52 -9.90 -17.52
C LEU A 127 -20.20 -11.25 -17.21
N SER A 128 -19.81 -12.32 -17.89
CA SER A 128 -20.41 -13.64 -17.73
C SER A 128 -19.94 -14.40 -16.48
N GLN A 129 -18.88 -13.92 -15.83
CA GLN A 129 -18.22 -14.63 -14.74
C GLN A 129 -18.58 -14.06 -13.37
N TYR A 130 -18.81 -14.91 -12.38
CA TYR A 130 -18.96 -14.54 -10.98
C TYR A 130 -17.67 -14.85 -10.23
N ILE A 131 -16.82 -13.83 -10.14
CA ILE A 131 -15.55 -13.92 -9.44
C ILE A 131 -15.73 -13.49 -7.99
N VAL A 132 -15.19 -14.32 -7.09
CA VAL A 132 -15.22 -14.08 -5.65
C VAL A 132 -13.80 -13.82 -5.18
N HIS A 133 -13.62 -12.80 -4.37
CA HIS A 133 -12.42 -12.65 -3.54
C HIS A 133 -12.81 -12.88 -2.09
N LEU A 134 -12.22 -13.88 -1.46
CA LEU A 134 -12.41 -14.25 -0.06
C LEU A 134 -11.18 -13.85 0.75
N ASP A 135 -11.41 -13.30 1.95
CA ASP A 135 -10.36 -12.75 2.82
C ASP A 135 -10.71 -13.00 4.29
N CYS A 136 -9.87 -13.79 4.98
CA CYS A 136 -10.08 -14.14 6.39
C CYS A 136 -9.92 -12.91 7.30
N ASP A 137 -10.89 -12.71 8.19
CA ASP A 137 -10.93 -11.49 8.98
C ASP A 137 -9.91 -11.49 10.11
N ALA A 138 -8.92 -10.58 10.01
CA ALA A 138 -7.83 -10.47 10.99
C ALA A 138 -7.11 -11.80 11.26
N PHE A 139 -6.87 -12.57 10.19
CA PHE A 139 -6.56 -14.00 10.23
C PHE A 139 -5.67 -14.47 11.39
N TYR A 140 -4.40 -14.07 11.48
CA TYR A 140 -3.54 -14.58 12.55
C TYR A 140 -4.05 -14.25 13.95
N ALA A 141 -4.64 -13.06 14.15
CA ALA A 141 -5.25 -12.72 15.43
C ALA A 141 -6.47 -13.60 15.72
N ALA A 142 -7.35 -13.81 14.73
CA ALA A 142 -8.50 -14.71 14.87
C ALA A 142 -8.06 -16.13 15.22
N VAL A 143 -6.99 -16.63 14.59
CA VAL A 143 -6.40 -17.95 14.87
C VAL A 143 -5.82 -18.02 16.28
N GLU A 144 -5.12 -16.98 16.75
CA GLU A 144 -4.60 -16.94 18.12
C GLU A 144 -5.71 -16.89 19.18
N GLN A 145 -6.84 -16.23 18.87
CA GLN A 145 -7.98 -16.11 19.76
C GLN A 145 -8.75 -17.43 19.95
N LEU A 146 -8.69 -18.37 18.99
CA LEU A 146 -9.34 -19.68 19.12
C LEU A 146 -8.87 -20.45 20.37
N ASP A 147 -7.58 -20.37 20.68
CA ASP A 147 -6.99 -21.04 21.86
C ASP A 147 -6.97 -20.14 23.10
N ARG A 148 -7.39 -18.88 22.95
CA ARG A 148 -7.32 -17.83 23.97
C ARG A 148 -8.63 -17.02 24.00
N PRO A 149 -9.77 -17.66 24.34
CA PRO A 149 -11.06 -17.00 24.34
C PRO A 149 -11.12 -15.78 25.28
N GLU A 150 -10.27 -15.74 26.30
CA GLU A 150 -10.10 -14.60 27.21
C GLU A 150 -9.61 -13.31 26.53
N LEU A 151 -9.02 -13.41 25.34
CA LEU A 151 -8.54 -12.24 24.58
C LEU A 151 -9.61 -11.59 23.68
N LYS A 152 -10.82 -12.16 23.61
CA LYS A 152 -11.88 -11.71 22.70
C LYS A 152 -12.18 -10.21 22.79
N ASP A 153 -12.27 -9.71 24.03
CA ASP A 153 -12.63 -8.31 24.31
C ASP A 153 -11.41 -7.45 24.70
N LEU A 154 -10.19 -7.99 24.55
CA LEU A 154 -8.95 -7.29 24.87
C LEU A 154 -8.18 -6.91 23.60
N PRO A 155 -7.52 -5.74 23.56
CA PRO A 155 -6.70 -5.36 22.41
C PRO A 155 -5.43 -6.21 22.36
N PHE A 156 -5.22 -6.93 21.27
CA PHE A 156 -3.97 -7.68 21.06
C PHE A 156 -3.50 -7.67 19.61
N ALA A 157 -2.21 -7.95 19.44
CA ALA A 157 -1.54 -8.03 18.15
C ALA A 157 -0.61 -9.24 18.07
N VAL A 158 -0.39 -9.72 16.85
CA VAL A 158 0.56 -10.79 16.55
C VAL A 158 1.82 -10.17 15.95
N GLY A 159 2.97 -10.51 16.51
CA GLY A 159 4.25 -9.87 16.24
C GLY A 159 4.55 -8.72 17.22
N ALA A 160 5.76 -8.72 17.80
CA ALA A 160 6.15 -7.76 18.84
C ALA A 160 7.03 -6.61 18.33
N GLY A 161 7.97 -6.87 17.42
CA GLY A 161 8.82 -5.82 16.83
C GLY A 161 8.06 -4.97 15.83
N VAL A 162 7.48 -5.62 14.82
CA VAL A 162 6.52 -5.05 13.88
C VAL A 162 5.26 -5.90 13.95
N LEU A 163 4.10 -5.24 14.00
CA LEU A 163 2.82 -5.94 14.01
C LEU A 163 2.58 -6.59 12.65
N THR A 164 2.39 -7.90 12.63
CA THR A 164 1.94 -8.62 11.42
C THR A 164 0.45 -8.43 11.23
N THR A 165 -0.33 -8.49 12.31
CA THR A 165 -1.74 -8.13 12.34
C THR A 165 -2.18 -7.82 13.78
N CYS A 166 -3.42 -7.36 13.95
CA CYS A 166 -4.06 -7.17 15.25
C CYS A 166 -5.56 -7.41 15.15
N ASN A 167 -6.20 -7.71 16.29
CA ASN A 167 -7.64 -7.92 16.35
C ASN A 167 -8.41 -6.61 16.14
N TYR A 168 -9.71 -6.70 15.88
CA TYR A 168 -10.55 -5.52 15.63
C TYR A 168 -10.64 -4.58 16.84
N VAL A 169 -10.53 -5.09 18.07
CA VAL A 169 -10.45 -4.27 19.29
C VAL A 169 -9.23 -3.36 19.25
N ALA A 170 -8.04 -3.89 18.94
CA ALA A 170 -6.83 -3.07 18.80
C ALA A 170 -6.91 -2.08 17.63
N ARG A 171 -7.61 -2.41 16.54
CA ARG A 171 -7.80 -1.50 15.40
C ARG A 171 -8.56 -0.23 15.78
N GLN A 172 -9.47 -0.28 16.77
CA GLN A 172 -10.17 0.90 17.28
C GLN A 172 -9.24 1.94 17.94
N TYR A 173 -8.01 1.56 18.29
CA TYR A 173 -6.97 2.48 18.77
C TYR A 173 -6.06 2.99 17.64
N GLY A 174 -6.27 2.52 16.41
CA GLY A 174 -5.40 2.79 15.26
C GLY A 174 -4.23 1.81 15.10
N CYS A 175 -4.15 0.74 15.91
CA CYS A 175 -3.17 -0.32 15.69
C CYS A 175 -3.46 -1.06 14.38
N ARG A 176 -2.41 -1.45 13.64
CA ARG A 176 -2.53 -2.07 12.32
C ARG A 176 -1.25 -2.76 11.89
N SER A 177 -1.36 -3.64 10.89
CA SER A 177 -0.22 -4.36 10.30
C SER A 177 0.83 -3.40 9.74
N GLY A 178 2.10 -3.75 9.88
CA GLY A 178 3.25 -2.94 9.46
C GLY A 178 3.62 -1.80 10.42
N MET A 179 2.93 -1.68 11.56
CA MET A 179 3.25 -0.70 12.61
C MET A 179 4.32 -1.26 13.56
N ALA A 180 5.29 -0.44 13.97
CA ALA A 180 6.24 -0.83 15.00
C ALA A 180 5.54 -1.04 16.36
N GLY A 181 5.89 -2.11 17.08
CA GLY A 181 5.22 -2.47 18.34
C GLY A 181 5.30 -1.38 19.40
N PHE A 182 6.45 -0.69 19.53
CA PHE A 182 6.59 0.41 20.48
C PHE A 182 5.65 1.59 20.17
N VAL A 183 5.37 1.84 18.88
CA VAL A 183 4.41 2.87 18.45
C VAL A 183 2.98 2.41 18.74
N ALA A 184 2.67 1.14 18.46
CA ALA A 184 1.37 0.56 18.77
C ALA A 184 1.06 0.62 20.28
N LYS A 185 2.05 0.40 21.15
CA LYS A 185 1.91 0.59 22.61
C LYS A 185 1.65 2.03 23.03
N ARG A 186 2.11 3.02 22.28
CA ARG A 186 1.76 4.43 22.54
C ARG A 186 0.31 4.74 22.16
N LEU A 187 -0.22 4.08 21.13
CA LEU A 187 -1.63 4.18 20.74
C LEU A 187 -2.56 3.43 21.71
N CYS A 188 -2.14 2.24 22.14
CA CYS A 188 -2.88 1.37 23.03
C CYS A 188 -1.94 0.84 24.13
N PRO A 189 -1.88 1.50 25.30
CA PRO A 189 -1.01 1.09 26.42
C PRO A 189 -1.26 -0.34 26.89
N ASP A 190 -2.50 -0.82 26.81
CA ASP A 190 -2.91 -2.16 27.25
C ASP A 190 -2.73 -3.24 26.17
N LEU A 191 -2.17 -2.91 24.99
CA LEU A 191 -2.03 -3.85 23.87
C LEU A 191 -1.22 -5.10 24.23
N ILE A 192 -1.79 -6.29 24.04
CA ILE A 192 -1.09 -7.55 24.29
C ILE A 192 -0.34 -7.98 23.02
N PHE A 193 0.92 -8.39 23.15
CA PHE A 193 1.69 -8.93 22.03
C PHE A 193 1.76 -10.45 22.13
N LEU A 194 1.42 -11.13 21.04
CA LEU A 194 1.57 -12.56 20.88
C LEU A 194 2.69 -12.89 19.87
N PRO A 195 3.46 -13.97 20.09
CA PRO A 195 4.44 -14.45 19.11
C PRO A 195 3.74 -14.98 17.85
N LEU A 196 4.49 -15.03 16.75
CA LEU A 196 4.03 -15.65 15.50
C LEU A 196 4.07 -17.18 15.62
N ASN A 197 3.09 -17.86 15.02
CA ASN A 197 3.03 -19.31 14.87
C ASN A 197 2.57 -19.69 13.46
N PHE A 198 3.52 -19.72 12.51
CA PHE A 198 3.22 -19.98 11.09
C PHE A 198 2.66 -21.36 10.81
N ASP A 199 3.06 -22.38 11.58
CA ASP A 199 2.52 -23.74 11.43
C ASP A 199 1.01 -23.76 11.73
N LYS A 200 0.60 -23.11 12.83
CA LYS A 200 -0.81 -22.96 13.20
C LYS A 200 -1.59 -22.20 12.15
N TYR A 201 -1.04 -21.11 11.62
CA TYR A 201 -1.71 -20.31 10.59
C TYR A 201 -1.86 -21.09 9.28
N THR A 202 -0.83 -21.85 8.90
CA THR A 202 -0.84 -22.67 7.68
C THR A 202 -1.83 -23.82 7.81
N ALA A 203 -1.86 -24.52 8.94
CA ALA A 203 -2.83 -25.56 9.22
C ALA A 203 -4.26 -25.02 9.13
N LYS A 204 -4.54 -23.88 9.77
CA LYS A 204 -5.89 -23.28 9.73
C LYS A 204 -6.27 -22.78 8.34
N ALA A 205 -5.32 -22.22 7.59
CA ALA A 205 -5.55 -21.80 6.21
C ALA A 205 -5.91 -22.99 5.32
N ASN A 206 -5.27 -24.14 5.51
CA ASN A 206 -5.59 -25.36 4.78
C ASN A 206 -7.01 -25.86 5.07
N GLU A 207 -7.50 -25.75 6.31
CA GLU A 207 -8.90 -26.05 6.63
C GLU A 207 -9.87 -25.12 5.89
N VAL A 208 -9.56 -23.81 5.82
CA VAL A 208 -10.38 -22.86 5.04
C VAL A 208 -10.35 -23.22 3.55
N ARG A 209 -9.16 -23.52 3.01
CA ARG A 209 -8.97 -23.92 1.61
C ARG A 209 -9.75 -25.18 1.24
N GLN A 210 -9.83 -26.15 2.14
CA GLN A 210 -10.64 -27.36 1.93
C GLN A 210 -12.12 -27.03 1.73
N VAL A 211 -12.66 -26.05 2.45
CA VAL A 211 -14.05 -25.63 2.28
C VAL A 211 -14.27 -24.90 0.96
N ILE A 212 -13.40 -23.94 0.63
CA ILE A 212 -13.59 -23.13 -0.59
C ILE A 212 -13.37 -23.96 -1.86
N ALA A 213 -12.58 -25.04 -1.80
CA ALA A 213 -12.40 -25.99 -2.89
C ALA A 213 -13.70 -26.73 -3.28
N GLU A 214 -14.71 -26.78 -2.40
CA GLU A 214 -16.05 -27.31 -2.72
C GLU A 214 -16.82 -26.38 -3.68
N TYR A 215 -16.45 -25.09 -3.76
CA TYR A 215 -17.10 -24.07 -4.59
C TYR A 215 -16.31 -23.78 -5.86
N ASP A 216 -14.99 -23.86 -5.79
CA ASP A 216 -14.10 -23.79 -6.94
C ASP A 216 -12.85 -24.65 -6.67
N PRO A 217 -12.71 -25.84 -7.27
CA PRO A 217 -11.53 -26.69 -7.08
C PRO A 217 -10.25 -26.11 -7.73
N ARG A 218 -10.37 -25.08 -8.57
CA ARG A 218 -9.27 -24.40 -9.27
C ARG A 218 -9.02 -22.99 -8.74
N PHE A 219 -9.46 -22.70 -7.51
CA PHE A 219 -9.26 -21.40 -6.87
C PHE A 219 -7.77 -20.99 -6.87
N GLU A 220 -7.52 -19.68 -6.87
CA GLU A 220 -6.18 -19.12 -6.71
C GLU A 220 -5.94 -18.70 -5.27
N SER A 221 -4.91 -19.27 -4.63
CA SER A 221 -4.46 -18.79 -3.33
C SER A 221 -3.58 -17.53 -3.51
N ALA A 222 -4.12 -16.35 -3.18
CA ALA A 222 -3.38 -15.09 -3.30
C ALA A 222 -2.42 -14.85 -2.13
N SER A 223 -2.80 -15.30 -0.94
CA SER A 223 -1.97 -15.36 0.26
C SER A 223 -2.39 -16.56 1.12
N ILE A 224 -1.92 -16.61 2.37
CA ILE A 224 -2.37 -17.61 3.35
C ILE A 224 -3.84 -17.40 3.76
N ASP A 225 -4.34 -16.17 3.68
CA ASP A 225 -5.66 -15.77 4.17
C ASP A 225 -6.60 -15.23 3.08
N GLU A 226 -6.12 -15.10 1.85
CA GLU A 226 -6.86 -14.57 0.70
C GLU A 226 -6.88 -15.57 -0.47
N ALA A 227 -8.03 -15.66 -1.13
CA ALA A 227 -8.21 -16.48 -2.33
C ALA A 227 -9.15 -15.83 -3.34
N TYR A 228 -8.93 -16.11 -4.63
CA TYR A 228 -9.88 -15.84 -5.70
C TYR A 228 -10.55 -17.13 -6.15
N LEU A 229 -11.86 -17.09 -6.37
CA LEU A 229 -12.66 -18.20 -6.88
C LEU A 229 -13.47 -17.74 -8.09
N ASN A 230 -13.77 -18.66 -9.00
CA ASN A 230 -14.79 -18.49 -10.01
C ASN A 230 -15.97 -19.42 -9.71
N VAL A 231 -17.02 -18.88 -9.10
CA VAL A 231 -18.21 -19.67 -8.69
C VAL A 231 -19.24 -19.81 -9.79
N THR A 232 -18.94 -19.40 -11.03
CA THR A 232 -19.88 -19.40 -12.15
C THR A 232 -20.46 -20.78 -12.41
N GLU A 233 -19.61 -21.81 -12.54
CA GLU A 233 -20.08 -23.17 -12.83
C GLU A 233 -20.79 -23.77 -11.61
N TYR A 234 -20.27 -23.53 -10.40
CA TYR A 234 -20.93 -23.97 -9.17
C TYR A 234 -22.38 -23.46 -9.06
N CYS A 235 -22.58 -22.17 -9.32
CA CYS A 235 -23.91 -21.53 -9.27
C CYS A 235 -24.86 -22.15 -10.30
N LYS A 236 -24.36 -22.45 -11.50
CA LYS A 236 -25.12 -23.06 -12.59
C LYS A 236 -25.50 -24.51 -12.27
N ASP A 237 -24.57 -25.30 -11.76
CA ASP A 237 -24.78 -26.72 -11.45
C ASP A 237 -25.74 -26.94 -10.26
N HIS A 238 -25.78 -25.98 -9.33
CA HIS A 238 -26.59 -26.07 -8.11
C HIS A 238 -27.85 -25.18 -8.14
N ASP A 239 -28.11 -24.48 -9.24
CA ASP A 239 -29.24 -23.54 -9.40
C ASP A 239 -29.36 -22.55 -8.23
N VAL A 240 -28.23 -21.91 -7.89
CA VAL A 240 -28.11 -21.00 -6.74
C VAL A 240 -27.55 -19.65 -7.19
N SER A 241 -28.01 -18.57 -6.55
CA SER A 241 -27.46 -17.24 -6.83
C SER A 241 -26.00 -17.15 -6.32
N PRO A 242 -25.14 -16.34 -6.97
CA PRO A 242 -23.77 -16.11 -6.48
C PRO A 242 -23.71 -15.55 -5.07
N GLU A 243 -24.69 -14.72 -4.69
CA GLU A 243 -24.79 -14.16 -3.35
C GLU A 243 -25.06 -15.24 -2.30
N ASP A 244 -26.02 -16.14 -2.58
CA ASP A 244 -26.38 -17.24 -1.70
C ASP A 244 -25.27 -18.29 -1.61
N ALA A 245 -24.63 -18.64 -2.73
CA ALA A 245 -23.50 -19.56 -2.76
C ALA A 245 -22.35 -19.08 -1.85
N VAL A 246 -22.03 -17.79 -1.92
CA VAL A 246 -20.98 -17.19 -1.08
C VAL A 246 -21.42 -17.07 0.38
N ALA A 247 -22.69 -16.74 0.65
CA ALA A 247 -23.21 -16.72 2.02
C ALA A 247 -23.13 -18.12 2.66
N GLN A 248 -23.47 -19.16 1.89
CA GLN A 248 -23.32 -20.55 2.29
C GLN A 248 -21.85 -20.91 2.52
N MET A 249 -20.95 -20.56 1.59
CA MET A 249 -19.51 -20.78 1.73
C MET A 249 -18.96 -20.16 3.01
N ARG A 250 -19.25 -18.88 3.26
CA ARG A 250 -18.80 -18.17 4.47
C ARG A 250 -19.32 -18.84 5.75
N ARG A 251 -20.58 -19.27 5.75
CA ARG A 251 -21.17 -20.04 6.86
C ARG A 251 -20.44 -21.36 7.06
N GLN A 252 -20.14 -22.11 5.99
CA GLN A 252 -19.43 -23.38 6.07
C GLN A 252 -18.00 -23.20 6.59
N VAL A 253 -17.28 -22.18 6.13
CA VAL A 253 -15.96 -21.83 6.65
C VAL A 253 -16.04 -21.58 8.15
N HIS A 254 -16.99 -20.77 8.60
CA HIS A 254 -17.14 -20.48 10.03
C HIS A 254 -17.49 -21.73 10.84
N LEU A 255 -18.45 -22.54 10.40
CA LEU A 255 -18.88 -23.75 11.10
C LEU A 255 -17.74 -24.77 11.26
N ARG A 256 -16.89 -24.93 10.25
CA ARG A 256 -15.83 -25.96 10.26
C ARG A 256 -14.53 -25.48 10.89
N THR A 257 -14.22 -24.19 10.78
CA THR A 257 -12.90 -23.65 11.16
C THR A 257 -12.95 -22.68 12.35
N SER A 258 -14.15 -22.22 12.74
CA SER A 258 -14.39 -21.10 13.65
C SER A 258 -13.80 -19.75 13.19
N ILE A 259 -13.32 -19.65 11.95
CA ILE A 259 -12.81 -18.42 11.34
C ILE A 259 -13.92 -17.74 10.54
N THR A 260 -14.04 -16.42 10.69
CA THR A 260 -14.92 -15.61 9.83
C THR A 260 -14.15 -15.09 8.63
N VAL A 261 -14.84 -15.04 7.49
CA VAL A 261 -14.33 -14.53 6.22
C VAL A 261 -15.26 -13.46 5.69
N SER A 262 -14.67 -12.47 5.02
CA SER A 262 -15.42 -11.51 4.21
C SER A 262 -15.18 -11.77 2.73
N ALA A 263 -16.18 -11.47 1.90
CA ALA A 263 -16.14 -11.79 0.49
C ALA A 263 -16.65 -10.66 -0.41
N GLY A 264 -16.04 -10.50 -1.58
CA GLY A 264 -16.52 -9.61 -2.63
C GLY A 264 -16.86 -10.41 -3.87
N ILE A 265 -18.00 -10.12 -4.48
CA ILE A 265 -18.54 -10.84 -5.63
C ILE A 265 -18.69 -9.84 -6.78
N ALA A 266 -18.04 -10.09 -7.90
CA ALA A 266 -18.08 -9.19 -9.05
C ALA A 266 -17.69 -9.90 -10.36
N ALA A 267 -17.75 -9.16 -11.47
CA ALA A 267 -17.44 -9.68 -12.80
C ALA A 267 -15.97 -10.09 -13.00
N ASN A 268 -15.05 -9.58 -12.17
CA ASN A 268 -13.61 -9.82 -12.32
C ASN A 268 -12.87 -9.70 -10.98
N ALA A 269 -11.63 -10.21 -10.93
CA ALA A 269 -10.83 -10.28 -9.71
C ALA A 269 -10.53 -8.91 -9.07
N LYS A 270 -10.31 -7.86 -9.88
CA LYS A 270 -10.03 -6.50 -9.37
C LYS A 270 -11.23 -5.98 -8.58
N LEU A 271 -12.41 -6.04 -9.18
CA LEU A 271 -13.65 -5.60 -8.54
C LEU A 271 -13.97 -6.46 -7.32
N ALA A 272 -13.82 -7.77 -7.42
CA ALA A 272 -14.06 -8.70 -6.31
C ALA A 272 -13.16 -8.36 -5.09
N LYS A 273 -11.86 -8.10 -5.31
CA LYS A 273 -10.94 -7.68 -4.25
C LYS A 273 -11.39 -6.39 -3.57
N ILE A 274 -11.78 -5.39 -4.34
CA ILE A 274 -12.28 -4.11 -3.79
C ILE A 274 -13.55 -4.37 -2.96
N CYS A 275 -14.51 -5.11 -3.52
CA CYS A 275 -15.79 -5.43 -2.89
C CYS A 275 -15.62 -6.18 -1.56
N SER A 276 -14.65 -7.09 -1.46
CA SER A 276 -14.41 -7.88 -0.24
C SER A 276 -14.03 -7.04 0.99
N ASN A 277 -13.61 -5.79 0.78
CA ASN A 277 -13.26 -4.87 1.85
C ASN A 277 -14.42 -3.97 2.30
N VAL A 278 -15.54 -3.93 1.56
CA VAL A 278 -16.63 -2.98 1.81
C VAL A 278 -17.36 -3.29 3.12
N ASN A 279 -17.74 -4.55 3.32
CA ASN A 279 -18.53 -5.01 4.47
C ASN A 279 -17.69 -5.81 5.49
N LYS A 280 -16.37 -5.53 5.58
CA LYS A 280 -15.52 -6.16 6.59
C LYS A 280 -15.81 -5.62 8.00
N PRO A 281 -15.77 -6.45 9.07
CA PRO A 281 -15.57 -7.91 9.07
C PRO A 281 -16.86 -8.72 8.87
N ASN A 282 -16.69 -10.01 8.57
CA ASN A 282 -17.73 -11.02 8.45
C ASN A 282 -18.94 -10.56 7.62
N GLY A 283 -18.67 -9.94 6.48
CA GLY A 283 -19.70 -9.50 5.54
C GLY A 283 -19.35 -9.84 4.11
N GLN A 284 -20.31 -9.63 3.21
CA GLN A 284 -20.07 -9.76 1.78
C GLN A 284 -20.66 -8.57 1.02
N PHE A 285 -20.15 -8.32 -0.17
CA PHE A 285 -20.67 -7.28 -1.07
C PHE A 285 -20.72 -7.80 -2.50
N VAL A 286 -21.87 -7.63 -3.16
CA VAL A 286 -22.09 -7.97 -4.56
C VAL A 286 -22.06 -6.68 -5.38
N LEU A 287 -21.14 -6.59 -6.33
CA LEU A 287 -21.23 -5.62 -7.40
C LEU A 287 -21.89 -6.32 -8.60
N PRO A 288 -23.08 -5.89 -9.04
CA PRO A 288 -23.76 -6.52 -10.18
C PRO A 288 -22.86 -6.60 -11.40
N ASN A 289 -22.95 -7.71 -12.14
CA ASN A 289 -22.29 -7.93 -13.43
C ASN A 289 -22.96 -7.13 -14.55
N ASP A 290 -23.13 -5.83 -14.33
CA ASP A 290 -23.74 -4.87 -15.23
C ASP A 290 -22.77 -3.72 -15.46
N ARG A 291 -22.63 -3.30 -16.72
CA ARG A 291 -21.68 -2.24 -17.09
C ARG A 291 -22.02 -0.92 -16.40
N VAL A 292 -23.31 -0.56 -16.31
CA VAL A 292 -23.73 0.72 -15.72
C VAL A 292 -23.43 0.73 -14.23
N ALA A 293 -23.73 -0.36 -13.52
CA ALA A 293 -23.40 -0.53 -12.11
C ALA A 293 -21.89 -0.45 -11.85
N ILE A 294 -21.08 -1.14 -12.67
CA ILE A 294 -19.60 -1.13 -12.54
C ILE A 294 -19.05 0.28 -12.77
N MET A 295 -19.48 0.97 -13.83
CA MET A 295 -19.01 2.31 -14.12
C MET A 295 -19.41 3.31 -13.02
N ALA A 296 -20.62 3.20 -12.48
CA ALA A 296 -21.08 4.02 -11.36
C ALA A 296 -20.24 3.77 -10.10
N PHE A 297 -19.97 2.49 -9.78
CA PHE A 297 -19.14 2.10 -8.65
C PHE A 297 -17.71 2.65 -8.78
N MET A 298 -17.09 2.49 -9.96
CA MET A 298 -15.71 2.95 -10.18
C MET A 298 -15.60 4.47 -10.22
N ARG A 299 -16.59 5.20 -10.74
CA ARG A 299 -16.55 6.66 -10.82
C ARG A 299 -16.20 7.31 -9.48
N ASP A 300 -16.86 6.87 -8.41
CA ASP A 300 -16.74 7.50 -7.09
C ASP A 300 -15.69 6.81 -6.20
N LEU A 301 -15.09 5.70 -6.65
CA LEU A 301 -14.11 4.93 -5.89
C LEU A 301 -12.77 5.70 -5.76
N PRO A 302 -12.27 5.96 -4.54
CA PRO A 302 -10.94 6.54 -4.36
C PRO A 302 -9.86 5.64 -4.95
N CYS A 303 -8.93 6.20 -5.73
CA CYS A 303 -7.84 5.43 -6.37
C CYS A 303 -7.07 4.57 -5.36
N ARG A 304 -6.87 5.08 -4.14
CA ARG A 304 -6.16 4.40 -3.06
C ARG A 304 -6.75 3.04 -2.64
N LYS A 305 -8.03 2.79 -2.95
CA LYS A 305 -8.72 1.52 -2.69
C LYS A 305 -8.45 0.45 -3.75
N VAL A 306 -7.88 0.82 -4.90
CA VAL A 306 -7.52 -0.13 -5.96
C VAL A 306 -6.17 -0.79 -5.65
N ASN A 307 -6.12 -2.13 -5.75
CA ASN A 307 -4.87 -2.87 -5.61
C ASN A 307 -3.86 -2.43 -6.69
N GLY A 308 -2.65 -2.08 -6.26
CA GLY A 308 -1.61 -1.49 -7.11
C GLY A 308 -1.41 0.01 -6.89
N ILE A 309 -2.38 0.74 -6.34
CA ILE A 309 -2.24 2.16 -6.02
C ILE A 309 -1.89 2.34 -4.53
N GLY A 310 -0.59 2.43 -4.25
CA GLY A 310 -0.05 2.72 -2.92
C GLY A 310 -0.05 4.21 -2.58
N ARG A 311 0.30 4.56 -1.33
CA ARG A 311 0.33 5.95 -0.82
C ARG A 311 1.17 6.92 -1.65
N VAL A 312 2.27 6.43 -2.22
CA VAL A 312 3.18 7.24 -3.04
C VAL A 312 2.50 7.62 -4.34
N TRP A 313 1.98 6.62 -5.06
CA TRP A 313 1.32 6.85 -6.33
C TRP A 313 -0.01 7.59 -6.15
N GLU A 314 -0.75 7.35 -5.07
CA GLU A 314 -1.91 8.16 -4.69
C GLU A 314 -1.55 9.65 -4.60
N ARG A 315 -0.41 10.01 -3.99
CA ARG A 315 0.03 11.40 -3.86
C ARG A 315 0.40 12.01 -5.22
N GLU A 316 1.09 11.24 -6.07
CA GLU A 316 1.40 11.65 -7.45
C GLU A 316 0.14 11.86 -8.30
N LEU A 317 -0.85 10.97 -8.20
CA LEU A 317 -2.12 11.07 -8.90
C LEU A 317 -2.96 12.27 -8.42
N LYS A 318 -3.04 12.48 -7.09
CA LYS A 318 -3.73 13.64 -6.52
C LYS A 318 -3.15 14.97 -7.02
N ALA A 319 -1.83 15.05 -7.16
CA ALA A 319 -1.14 16.25 -7.63
C ALA A 319 -1.57 16.67 -9.04
N ILE A 320 -2.01 15.72 -9.88
CA ILE A 320 -2.51 16.00 -11.23
C ILE A 320 -4.03 16.03 -11.32
N GLY A 321 -4.74 16.04 -10.19
CA GLY A 321 -6.20 16.11 -10.13
C GLY A 321 -6.93 14.77 -10.20
N ILE A 322 -6.25 13.65 -9.96
CA ILE A 322 -6.86 12.31 -9.91
C ILE A 322 -7.01 11.87 -8.46
N GLN A 323 -8.23 11.91 -7.93
CA GLN A 323 -8.54 11.43 -6.58
C GLN A 323 -9.34 10.12 -6.61
N THR A 324 -10.27 10.04 -7.55
CA THR A 324 -11.16 8.90 -7.81
C THR A 324 -10.83 8.24 -9.14
N CYS A 325 -11.29 7.00 -9.35
CA CYS A 325 -11.13 6.34 -10.65
C CYS A 325 -11.95 7.02 -11.76
N GLY A 326 -12.97 7.83 -11.44
CA GLY A 326 -13.67 8.69 -12.40
C GLY A 326 -12.78 9.80 -12.97
N ASP A 327 -11.93 10.41 -12.14
CA ASP A 327 -11.06 11.53 -12.54
C ASP A 327 -10.01 11.15 -13.58
N ILE A 328 -9.66 9.86 -13.65
CA ILE A 328 -8.67 9.32 -14.59
C ILE A 328 -9.02 9.70 -16.03
N TYR A 329 -10.30 9.64 -16.41
CA TYR A 329 -10.75 9.93 -17.77
C TYR A 329 -10.41 11.36 -18.20
N GLY A 330 -10.56 12.35 -17.30
CA GLY A 330 -10.26 13.75 -17.60
C GLY A 330 -8.78 14.04 -17.83
N GLN A 331 -7.90 13.15 -17.37
CA GLN A 331 -6.44 13.29 -17.47
C GLN A 331 -5.81 12.34 -18.50
N ARG A 332 -6.61 11.55 -19.23
CA ARG A 332 -6.15 10.40 -20.04
C ARG A 332 -5.09 10.73 -21.10
N GLN A 333 -5.15 11.93 -21.70
CA GLN A 333 -4.17 12.41 -22.68
C GLN A 333 -2.78 12.66 -22.09
N PHE A 334 -2.65 12.85 -20.77
CA PHE A 334 -1.38 13.12 -20.13
C PHE A 334 -0.68 11.86 -19.60
N LEU A 335 -1.44 10.80 -19.33
CA LEU A 335 -0.99 9.66 -18.51
C LEU A 335 0.23 8.95 -19.08
N THR A 336 0.28 8.68 -20.39
CA THR A 336 1.44 8.04 -21.03
C THR A 336 2.69 8.91 -20.88
N GLN A 337 2.57 10.23 -21.05
CA GLN A 337 3.70 11.15 -20.95
C GLN A 337 4.18 11.32 -19.51
N LEU A 338 3.28 11.26 -18.53
CA LEU A 338 3.61 11.45 -17.12
C LEU A 338 4.15 10.18 -16.46
N PHE A 339 3.57 9.01 -16.76
CA PHE A 339 3.85 7.76 -16.02
C PHE A 339 4.30 6.57 -16.88
N GLY A 340 4.27 6.70 -18.22
CA GLY A 340 4.62 5.63 -19.15
C GLY A 340 3.45 4.69 -19.47
N GLU A 341 3.69 3.77 -20.41
CA GLU A 341 2.65 2.95 -21.05
C GLU A 341 1.90 2.03 -20.08
N LYS A 342 2.63 1.27 -19.27
CA LYS A 342 2.02 0.31 -18.33
C LYS A 342 1.14 0.99 -17.29
N ALA A 343 1.55 2.17 -16.82
CA ALA A 343 0.78 2.95 -15.87
C ALA A 343 -0.49 3.51 -16.52
N PHE A 344 -0.38 3.99 -17.76
CA PHE A 344 -1.50 4.43 -18.57
C PHE A 344 -2.54 3.32 -18.79
N GLU A 345 -2.12 2.15 -19.26
CA GLU A 345 -3.00 0.99 -19.44
C GLU A 345 -3.69 0.57 -18.13
N PHE A 346 -2.92 0.48 -17.05
CA PHE A 346 -3.45 0.14 -15.74
C PHE A 346 -4.52 1.15 -15.28
N LEU A 347 -4.25 2.45 -15.39
CA LEU A 347 -5.18 3.49 -14.94
C LEU A 347 -6.47 3.50 -15.77
N LEU A 348 -6.38 3.33 -17.10
CA LEU A 348 -7.58 3.21 -17.94
C LEU A 348 -8.37 1.93 -17.64
N GLY A 349 -7.69 0.80 -17.39
CA GLY A 349 -8.34 -0.41 -16.89
C GLY A 349 -9.05 -0.19 -15.55
N CYS A 350 -8.47 0.60 -14.64
CA CYS A 350 -9.11 0.99 -13.39
C CYS A 350 -10.32 1.89 -13.61
N HIS A 351 -10.22 2.89 -14.48
CA HIS A 351 -11.36 3.76 -14.83
C HIS A 351 -12.57 2.94 -15.30
N LEU A 352 -12.33 1.92 -16.14
CA LEU A 352 -13.37 1.06 -16.72
C LEU A 352 -13.82 -0.08 -15.80
N GLY A 353 -13.16 -0.29 -14.65
CA GLY A 353 -13.41 -1.44 -13.79
C GLY A 353 -13.05 -2.79 -14.43
N ILE A 354 -12.08 -2.82 -15.34
CA ILE A 354 -11.64 -4.03 -16.04
C ILE A 354 -10.53 -4.73 -15.25
N GLY A 355 -10.59 -6.05 -15.24
CA GLY A 355 -9.62 -6.91 -14.61
C GLY A 355 -9.74 -8.33 -15.17
N ARG A 356 -8.86 -9.21 -14.72
CA ARG A 356 -8.90 -10.62 -15.13
C ARG A 356 -10.18 -11.30 -14.67
N THR A 357 -10.78 -12.06 -15.57
CA THR A 357 -11.93 -12.93 -15.31
C THR A 357 -11.54 -14.40 -15.23
N ASP A 358 -10.29 -14.71 -15.59
CA ASP A 358 -9.71 -16.04 -15.44
C ASP A 358 -9.02 -16.17 -14.08
N VAL A 359 -9.44 -17.19 -13.34
CA VAL A 359 -8.90 -17.59 -12.04
C VAL A 359 -8.28 -18.95 -12.24
N GLN A 360 -6.99 -19.07 -11.89
CA GLN A 360 -6.24 -20.30 -12.03
C GLN A 360 -5.39 -20.52 -10.78
N PRO A 361 -5.07 -21.78 -10.43
CA PRO A 361 -4.23 -22.10 -9.29
C PRO A 361 -2.91 -21.33 -9.30
N ALA A 362 -2.47 -20.90 -8.11
CA ALA A 362 -1.24 -20.10 -7.98
C ALA A 362 0.01 -20.89 -8.44
N GLU A 363 -0.06 -22.22 -8.34
CA GLU A 363 0.97 -23.18 -8.70
C GLU A 363 1.15 -23.31 -10.21
N GLU A 364 0.17 -22.88 -11.02
CA GLU A 364 0.29 -22.85 -12.49
C GLU A 364 1.13 -21.65 -12.97
N TYR A 365 1.43 -20.69 -12.09
CA TYR A 365 2.36 -19.59 -12.41
C TYR A 365 3.82 -19.99 -12.13
N GLU A 366 4.71 -19.63 -13.04
CA GLU A 366 6.15 -19.82 -12.84
C GLU A 366 6.70 -18.85 -11.77
N ARG A 367 7.22 -19.40 -10.67
CA ARG A 367 7.89 -18.64 -9.61
C ARG A 367 9.19 -18.03 -10.15
N LYS A 368 9.28 -16.69 -10.14
CA LYS A 368 10.41 -15.95 -10.74
C LYS A 368 11.61 -15.73 -9.81
N SER A 369 11.42 -15.85 -8.49
CA SER A 369 12.48 -15.65 -7.51
C SER A 369 12.16 -16.32 -6.18
N VAL A 370 13.20 -16.72 -5.45
CA VAL A 370 13.15 -17.14 -4.04
C VAL A 370 14.17 -16.30 -3.29
N GLY A 371 13.86 -15.87 -2.07
CA GLY A 371 14.75 -15.03 -1.28
C GLY A 371 14.44 -15.13 0.21
N THR A 372 15.45 -14.91 1.03
CA THR A 372 15.33 -14.81 2.48
C THR A 372 16.09 -13.59 2.97
N GLU A 373 15.56 -12.94 4.00
CA GLU A 373 16.16 -11.76 4.61
C GLU A 373 15.95 -11.79 6.12
N SER A 374 16.82 -11.09 6.84
CA SER A 374 16.62 -10.87 8.28
C SER A 374 17.17 -9.51 8.69
N THR A 375 16.44 -8.84 9.57
CA THR A 375 16.91 -7.61 10.23
C THR A 375 17.66 -8.00 11.51
N PHE A 376 18.82 -7.39 11.75
CA PHE A 376 19.66 -7.62 12.93
C PHE A 376 20.13 -6.28 13.51
N HIS A 377 20.74 -6.33 14.70
CA HIS A 377 21.32 -5.15 15.34
C HIS A 377 22.48 -4.59 14.51
N ASP A 378 22.90 -3.35 14.80
CA ASP A 378 23.99 -2.71 14.09
C ASP A 378 25.28 -3.54 14.19
N MET A 379 25.90 -3.82 13.03
CA MET A 379 27.02 -4.75 12.91
C MET A 379 27.98 -4.21 11.85
N SER A 380 29.23 -3.98 12.25
CA SER A 380 30.29 -3.47 11.37
C SER A 380 31.46 -4.44 11.20
N ASP A 381 31.54 -5.50 12.01
CA ASP A 381 32.62 -6.48 11.93
C ASP A 381 32.49 -7.35 10.65
N PRO A 382 33.48 -7.32 9.74
CA PRO A 382 33.45 -8.13 8.53
C PRO A 382 33.33 -9.64 8.77
N LYS A 383 33.77 -10.14 9.92
CA LYS A 383 33.62 -11.57 10.25
C LYS A 383 32.16 -11.92 10.53
N GLN A 384 31.52 -11.16 11.42
CA GLN A 384 30.10 -11.35 11.76
C GLN A 384 29.19 -11.14 10.55
N LEU A 385 29.49 -10.15 9.69
CA LEU A 385 28.74 -9.94 8.44
C LEU A 385 28.84 -11.15 7.49
N ARG A 386 30.04 -11.77 7.37
CA ARG A 386 30.22 -12.99 6.57
C ARG A 386 29.48 -14.19 7.17
N GLU A 387 29.45 -14.31 8.49
CA GLU A 387 28.67 -15.34 9.18
C GLU A 387 27.18 -15.15 8.93
N LYS A 388 26.68 -13.92 9.01
CA LYS A 388 25.27 -13.60 8.72
C LYS A 388 24.90 -13.87 7.27
N LEU A 389 25.80 -13.56 6.34
CA LEU A 389 25.65 -13.90 4.93
C LEU A 389 25.58 -15.42 4.73
N ARG A 390 26.50 -16.18 5.34
CA ARG A 390 26.51 -17.65 5.27
C ARG A 390 25.23 -18.25 5.82
N TRP A 391 24.77 -17.78 6.97
CA TRP A 391 23.49 -18.20 7.55
C TRP A 391 22.33 -17.92 6.60
N THR A 392 22.29 -16.73 6.00
CA THR A 392 21.23 -16.36 5.03
C THR A 392 21.25 -17.27 3.80
N SER A 393 22.44 -17.63 3.29
CA SER A 393 22.57 -18.60 2.19
C SER A 393 22.10 -20.00 2.56
N GLN A 394 22.40 -20.46 3.79
CA GLN A 394 21.97 -21.77 4.29
C GLN A 394 20.45 -21.83 4.52
N GLU A 395 19.82 -20.73 4.97
CA GLU A 395 18.36 -20.67 5.05
C GLU A 395 17.72 -20.69 3.66
N LEU A 396 18.31 -20.00 2.68
CA LEU A 396 17.82 -19.99 1.31
C LEU A 396 17.90 -21.39 0.65
N GLU A 397 18.94 -22.16 0.97
CA GLU A 397 19.15 -23.52 0.43
C GLU A 397 18.07 -24.52 0.89
N LYS A 398 17.33 -24.23 1.96
CA LYS A 398 16.24 -25.11 2.46
C LYS A 398 14.96 -25.02 1.62
N GLU A 399 14.80 -23.98 0.80
CA GLU A 399 13.63 -23.67 -0.05
C GLU A 399 13.86 -24.08 -1.51
#